data_AF-A0A918WPV9-F1
#
_entry.id   AF-A0A918WPV9-F1
#
_cell.length_a   1.000
_cell.length_b   1.000
_cell.length_c   1.000
_cell.angle_alpha   90.00
_cell.angle_beta   90.00
_cell.angle_gamma   90.00
#
_symmetry.space_group_name_H-M   'P 1'
#
loop_
_entity.id
_entity.type
_entity.pdbx_description
1 polymer ?
#
loop_
_entity_poly.entity_id
_entity_poly.type
_entity_poly.pdbx_seq_one_letter_code
_entity_poly.pdbx_strand_id
1 'polypeptide(L)'
;MKPLVFVLFAVFACLVGCGPTGLDESGLPQPRPELAAKAGISLDEMGEGYWVFSRKCMECHEARLPKGQIEGVWHPVVDGMSGNAGLSTSENAAVVNYVRAANLR
;
A
#
# COMPACT_ATOMS: atom_id res chain seq x y z
N MET A 1 -50.21 11.61 -14.25
CA MET A 1 -48.93 11.14 -14.81
C MET A 1 -48.03 10.75 -13.65
N LYS A 2 -47.42 9.56 -13.72
CA LYS A 2 -46.99 8.69 -12.61
C LYS A 2 -45.83 9.30 -11.78
N PRO A 3 -45.99 9.55 -10.46
CA PRO A 3 -44.89 9.98 -9.59
C PRO A 3 -43.87 8.85 -9.32
N LEU A 4 -44.21 7.62 -9.71
CA LEU A 4 -43.39 6.41 -9.54
C LEU A 4 -42.04 6.44 -10.29
N VAL A 5 -41.92 7.27 -11.34
CA VAL A 5 -40.72 7.33 -12.18
C VAL A 5 -39.59 8.14 -11.51
N PHE A 6 -39.93 9.12 -10.67
CA PHE A 6 -38.93 9.96 -10.00
C PHE A 6 -38.26 9.27 -8.81
N VAL A 7 -38.94 8.30 -8.17
CA VAL A 7 -38.37 7.53 -7.06
C VAL A 7 -37.32 6.50 -7.56
N LEU A 8 -37.47 5.99 -8.78
CA LEU A 8 -36.55 5.00 -9.33
C LEU A 8 -35.15 5.57 -9.67
N PHE A 9 -35.05 6.86 -9.97
CA PHE A 9 -33.77 7.49 -10.35
C PHE A 9 -32.86 7.80 -9.15
N ALA A 10 -33.43 7.99 -7.95
CA ALA A 10 -32.65 8.30 -6.75
C ALA A 10 -31.92 7.09 -6.16
N VAL A 11 -32.39 5.87 -6.44
CA VAL A 11 -31.81 4.63 -5.90
C VAL A 11 -30.57 4.18 -6.69
N PHE A 12 -30.47 4.51 -7.97
CA PHE A 12 -29.35 4.06 -8.83
C PHE A 12 -28.06 4.89 -8.63
N ALA A 13 -28.16 6.11 -8.09
CA ALA A 13 -27.01 6.99 -7.87
C ALA A 13 -26.10 6.58 -6.69
N CYS A 14 -26.55 5.65 -5.82
CA CYS A 14 -25.78 5.22 -4.65
C CYS A 14 -24.82 4.04 -4.91
N LEU A 15 -24.76 3.49 -6.13
CA LEU A 15 -23.98 2.27 -6.42
C LEU A 15 -22.60 2.52 -7.05
N VAL A 16 -22.18 3.77 -7.27
CA VAL A 16 -20.97 4.10 -8.06
C VAL A 16 -19.70 4.29 -7.19
N GLY A 17 -19.76 4.03 -5.88
CA GLY A 17 -18.72 4.49 -4.94
C GLY A 17 -17.64 3.50 -4.48
N CYS A 18 -17.79 2.18 -4.66
CA CYS A 18 -16.87 1.20 -4.06
C CYS A 18 -16.06 0.43 -5.12
N GLY A 19 -15.11 1.10 -5.76
CA GLY A 19 -13.99 0.41 -6.42
C GLY A 19 -12.87 0.15 -5.41
N PRO A 20 -12.22 -1.03 -5.39
CA PRO A 20 -11.07 -1.26 -4.52
C PRO A 20 -9.95 -0.28 -4.91
N THR A 21 -9.58 0.60 -3.98
CA THR A 21 -8.53 1.62 -4.17
C THR A 21 -7.14 1.00 -4.26
N GLY A 22 -7.00 -0.30 -3.99
CA GLY A 22 -5.72 -0.99 -3.86
C GLY A 22 -4.93 -0.56 -2.62
N LEU A 23 -5.55 0.22 -1.73
CA LEU A 23 -5.00 0.67 -0.46
C LEU A 23 -5.76 0.05 0.71
N ASP A 24 -5.08 -0.23 1.81
CA ASP A 24 -5.73 -0.59 3.06
C ASP A 24 -6.27 0.64 3.83
N GLU A 25 -6.85 0.38 5.00
CA GLU A 25 -7.38 1.42 5.89
C GLU A 25 -6.33 2.42 6.38
N SER A 26 -5.05 2.03 6.36
CA SER A 26 -3.90 2.87 6.70
C SER A 26 -3.33 3.61 5.48
N GLY A 27 -3.94 3.46 4.31
CA GLY A 27 -3.47 4.06 3.06
C GLY A 27 -2.24 3.39 2.46
N LEU A 28 -1.91 2.17 2.89
CA LEU A 28 -0.80 1.37 2.36
C LEU A 28 -1.23 0.59 1.11
N PRO A 29 -0.41 0.53 0.06
CA PRO A 29 -0.65 -0.36 -1.08
C PRO A 29 -0.74 -1.82 -0.66
N GLN A 30 -1.89 -2.43 -0.89
CA GLN A 30 -2.07 -3.85 -0.62
C GLN A 30 -1.27 -4.70 -1.63
N PRO A 31 -0.69 -5.82 -1.19
CA PRO A 31 -0.08 -6.80 -2.09
C PRO A 31 -1.08 -7.26 -3.15
N ARG A 32 -0.74 -7.04 -4.43
CA ARG A 32 -1.60 -7.43 -5.55
C ARG A 32 -0.77 -7.77 -6.79
N PRO A 33 -1.20 -8.74 -7.62
CA PRO A 33 -0.39 -9.24 -8.74
C PRO A 33 0.10 -8.14 -9.68
N GLU A 34 -0.76 -7.18 -10.01
CA GLU A 34 -0.43 -6.07 -10.93
C GLU A 34 0.71 -5.19 -10.40
N LEU A 35 0.70 -4.86 -9.10
CA LEU A 35 1.69 -3.98 -8.50
C LEU A 35 3.02 -4.73 -8.26
N ALA A 36 2.95 -6.00 -7.86
CA ALA A 36 4.13 -6.87 -7.74
C ALA A 36 4.83 -7.04 -9.10
N ALA A 37 4.07 -7.31 -10.16
CA ALA A 37 4.58 -7.42 -11.53
C ALA A 37 5.22 -6.09 -12.00
N LYS A 38 4.57 -4.95 -11.74
CA LYS A 38 5.13 -3.62 -12.04
C LYS A 38 6.46 -3.35 -11.30
N ALA A 39 6.59 -3.88 -10.08
CA ALA A 39 7.79 -3.74 -9.26
C ALA A 39 8.89 -4.79 -9.56
N GLY A 40 8.61 -5.77 -10.42
CA GLY A 40 9.53 -6.85 -10.76
C GLY A 40 9.79 -7.83 -9.61
N ILE A 41 8.84 -8.02 -8.70
CA ILE A 41 8.91 -8.96 -7.57
C ILE A 41 7.71 -9.90 -7.58
N SER A 42 7.80 -11.02 -6.86
CA SER A 42 6.66 -11.93 -6.66
C SER A 42 5.61 -11.32 -5.72
N LEU A 43 4.38 -11.87 -5.80
CA LEU A 43 3.30 -11.47 -4.89
C LEU A 43 3.65 -11.80 -3.43
N ASP A 44 4.32 -12.94 -3.20
CA ASP A 44 4.70 -13.38 -1.85
C ASP A 44 5.76 -12.46 -1.26
N GLU A 45 6.79 -12.08 -2.02
CA GLU A 45 7.81 -11.10 -1.59
C GLU A 45 7.18 -9.74 -1.26
N MET A 46 6.21 -9.29 -2.07
CA MET A 46 5.47 -8.07 -1.79
C MET A 46 4.64 -8.20 -0.50
N GLY A 47 4.01 -9.36 -0.30
CA GLY A 47 3.21 -9.68 0.88
C GLY A 47 4.03 -9.68 2.16
N GLU A 48 5.21 -10.29 2.15
CA GLU A 48 6.12 -10.31 3.29
C GLU A 48 6.53 -8.88 3.68
N GLY A 49 6.99 -8.08 2.71
CA GLY A 49 7.39 -6.70 2.99
C GLY A 49 6.25 -5.82 3.48
N TYR A 50 5.03 -6.00 2.96
CA TYR A 50 3.82 -5.32 3.45
C TYR A 50 3.53 -5.68 4.92
N TRP A 51 3.62 -6.96 5.27
CA TRP A 51 3.39 -7.42 6.65
C TRP A 51 4.44 -6.91 7.62
N VAL A 52 5.71 -6.92 7.23
CA VAL A 52 6.79 -6.37 8.07
C VAL A 52 6.61 -4.86 8.22
N PHE A 53 6.35 -4.13 7.12
CA PHE A 53 6.15 -2.68 7.16
C PHE A 53 4.99 -2.29 8.09
N SER A 54 3.82 -2.90 7.90
CA SER A 54 2.61 -2.60 8.69
C SER A 54 2.80 -2.91 10.17
N ARG A 55 3.56 -3.95 10.50
CA ARG A 55 3.82 -4.32 11.88
C ARG A 55 4.93 -3.52 12.54
N LYS A 56 6.03 -3.20 11.84
CA LYS A 56 7.28 -2.67 12.41
C LYS A 56 7.49 -1.19 12.14
N CYS A 57 7.21 -0.75 10.92
CA CYS A 57 7.47 0.65 10.52
C CYS A 57 6.38 1.62 10.99
N MET A 58 5.27 1.09 11.51
CA MET A 58 4.14 1.88 12.03
C MET A 58 4.02 1.84 13.56
N GLU A 59 4.93 1.16 14.27
CA GLU A 59 4.89 1.07 15.75
C GLU A 59 5.18 2.43 16.42
N CYS A 60 6.04 3.25 15.80
CA CYS A 60 6.54 4.49 16.39
C CYS A 60 5.92 5.76 15.79
N HIS A 61 5.41 5.69 14.56
CA HIS A 61 4.79 6.81 13.86
C HIS A 61 3.85 6.31 12.76
N GLU A 62 3.01 7.20 12.23
CA GLU A 62 2.16 6.90 11.07
C GLU A 62 2.97 6.43 9.84
N ALA A 63 2.32 5.71 8.93
CA ALA A 63 2.95 5.19 7.73
C ALA A 63 3.56 6.30 6.87
N ARG A 64 4.86 6.18 6.57
CA ARG A 64 5.57 7.06 5.64
C ARG A 64 5.98 6.27 4.42
N LEU A 65 5.39 6.61 3.27
CA LEU A 65 5.73 6.03 1.98
C LEU A 65 6.25 7.11 1.03
N PRO A 66 7.21 6.76 0.15
CA PRO A 66 7.53 7.59 -0.99
C PRO A 66 6.26 7.82 -1.80
N LYS A 67 5.88 9.08 -1.99
CA LYS A 67 4.85 9.50 -2.95
C LYS A 67 5.55 10.25 -4.08
N GLY A 68 5.95 9.53 -5.13
CA GLY A 68 6.62 10.14 -6.29
C GLY A 68 8.02 10.67 -5.99
N GLN A 69 8.69 10.12 -4.97
CA GLN A 69 10.08 10.45 -4.66
C GLN A 69 11.03 9.62 -5.54
N ILE A 70 12.21 10.17 -5.83
CA ILE A 70 13.23 9.55 -6.68
C ILE A 70 13.63 8.19 -6.09
N GLU A 71 13.67 7.17 -6.94
CA GLU A 71 14.18 5.84 -6.57
C GLU A 71 15.59 5.95 -5.97
N GLY A 72 15.84 5.26 -4.86
CA GLY A 72 17.13 5.27 -4.16
C GLY A 72 17.20 6.15 -2.90
N VAL A 73 16.28 7.09 -2.70
CA VAL A 73 16.23 7.90 -1.45
C VAL A 73 15.79 7.08 -0.25
N TRP A 74 14.89 6.11 -0.47
CA TRP A 74 14.22 5.41 0.62
C TRP A 74 15.00 4.21 1.18
N HIS A 75 15.92 3.62 0.42
CA HIS A 75 16.74 2.51 0.92
C HIS A 75 17.62 2.95 2.11
N PRO A 76 18.38 4.07 2.04
CA PRO A 76 19.12 4.58 3.21
C PRO A 76 18.25 4.95 4.41
N VAL A 77 17.01 5.42 4.17
CA VAL A 77 16.07 5.75 5.25
C VAL A 77 15.62 4.49 5.98
N VAL A 78 15.23 3.46 5.23
CA VAL A 78 14.84 2.17 5.81
C VAL A 78 16.01 1.53 6.55
N ASP A 79 17.21 1.55 5.97
CA ASP A 79 18.44 1.05 6.62
C ASP A 79 18.72 1.78 7.93
N GLY A 80 18.63 3.11 7.93
CA GLY A 80 18.84 3.93 9.14
C GLY A 80 17.81 3.64 10.24
N MET A 81 16.59 3.24 9.88
CA MET A 81 15.53 2.89 10.84
C MET A 81 15.53 1.41 11.23
N SER A 82 16.14 0.53 10.45
CA SER A 82 16.11 -0.92 10.63
C SER A 82 16.52 -1.35 12.04
N GLY A 83 17.61 -0.78 12.57
CA GLY A 83 18.09 -1.05 13.93
C GLY A 83 17.12 -0.56 15.02
N ASN A 84 16.53 0.62 14.83
CA ASN A 84 15.55 1.17 15.78
C ASN A 84 14.23 0.40 15.80
N ALA A 85 13.83 -0.14 14.65
CA ALA A 85 12.62 -0.97 14.50
C ALA A 85 12.87 -2.46 14.81
N GLY A 86 14.12 -2.84 15.14
CA GLY A 86 14.50 -4.21 15.44
C GLY A 86 14.29 -5.17 14.28
N LEU A 87 14.53 -4.72 13.04
CA LEU A 87 14.43 -5.57 11.85
C LEU A 87 15.65 -6.48 11.73
N SER A 88 15.41 -7.75 11.43
CA SER A 88 16.45 -8.64 10.89
C SER A 88 16.88 -8.22 9.48
N THR A 89 17.99 -8.77 8.98
CA THR A 89 18.48 -8.49 7.62
C THR A 89 17.45 -8.88 6.54
N SER A 90 16.74 -10.00 6.72
CA SER A 90 15.70 -10.43 5.77
C SER A 90 14.47 -9.50 5.82
N GLU A 91 14.04 -9.11 7.02
CA GLU A 91 12.94 -8.15 7.19
C GLU A 91 13.29 -6.79 6.58
N ASN A 92 14.52 -6.32 6.76
CA ASN A 92 14.99 -5.08 6.12
C ASN A 92 14.89 -5.17 4.59
N ALA A 93 15.39 -6.25 3.99
CA ALA A 93 15.31 -6.47 2.54
C ALA A 93 13.85 -6.54 2.05
N ALA A 94 12.97 -7.24 2.78
CA ALA A 94 11.55 -7.33 2.46
C ALA A 94 10.87 -5.94 2.49
N VAL A 95 11.14 -5.13 3.51
CA VAL A 95 10.61 -3.77 3.63
C VAL A 95 11.13 -2.87 2.52
N VAL A 96 12.41 -2.92 2.18
CA VAL A 96 12.99 -2.13 1.07
C VAL A 96 12.30 -2.47 -0.25
N ASN A 97 12.08 -3.76 -0.53
CA ASN A 97 11.38 -4.21 -1.73
C ASN A 97 9.93 -3.73 -1.76
N TYR A 98 9.21 -3.84 -0.64
CA TYR A 98 7.85 -3.35 -0.53
C TYR A 98 7.76 -1.83 -0.68
N VAL A 99 8.63 -1.05 -0.02
CA VAL A 99 8.64 0.42 -0.12
C VAL A 99 8.93 0.87 -1.55
N ARG A 100 9.82 0.16 -2.27
CA ARG A 100 10.05 0.38 -3.71
C ARG A 100 8.78 0.12 -4.51
N ALA A 101 8.15 -1.04 -4.33
CA ALA A 101 6.92 -1.39 -5.01
C ALA A 101 5.78 -0.39 -4.71
N ALA A 102 5.67 0.05 -3.46
CA ALA A 102 4.68 1.02 -3.01
C ALA A 102 4.86 2.42 -3.63
N ASN A 103 6.07 2.79 -4.09
CA ASN A 103 6.30 4.02 -4.84
C ASN A 103 5.72 3.97 -6.27
N LEU A 104 5.44 2.77 -6.78
CA LEU A 104 4.91 2.55 -8.13
C LEU A 104 3.37 2.53 -8.18
N ARG A 105 2.71 2.80 -7.06
CA ARG A 105 1.24 2.79 -6.95
C ARG A 105 0.55 3.83 -7.81
#